data_AF-A0A833UFQ1-F1
#
_entry.id   AF-A0A833UFQ1-F1
#
_cell.length_a   1.000
_cell.length_b   1.000
_cell.length_c   1.000
_cell.angle_alpha   90.00
_cell.angle_beta   90.00
_cell.angle_gamma   90.00
#
_symmetry.space_group_name_H-M   'P 1'
#
loop_
_entity.id
_entity.type
_entity.pdbx_description
1 polymer ?
#
loop_
_entity_poly.entity_id
_entity_poly.type
_entity_poly.pdbx_seq_one_letter_code
_entity_poly.pdbx_strand_id
1 'polypeptide(L)'
;MPTQSCVLTHVTNTIAAIEKGAPVDLVFQSIAGTEQANASFGISLALLGEAYEAALSLKRGTVGDNLMYFETGQGSALSANAHHGVDQQTCEVRAYAVARKFRPFLVNTVVGFIGPEYLYDGKQIIRAGLEDHFCGKLLGVPMGCDICYTNHAEADQDDMDTLLTLLGSDRHQLHPSLEFRVGGFFRVKGGRSPAQRTLDAEKSTSTLEGSGQAKPCAAWPQSPSGGEDFPALGRG
;
A
#
# COMPACT_ATOMS: atom_id res chain seq x y z
N MET A 1 14.08 -5.59 -14.87
CA MET A 1 13.18 -6.22 -13.87
C MET A 1 11.75 -6.03 -14.35
N PRO A 2 10.91 -7.08 -14.41
CA PRO A 2 9.50 -6.92 -14.79
C PRO A 2 8.71 -6.37 -13.60
N THR A 3 8.78 -5.06 -13.40
CA THR A 3 8.13 -4.31 -12.33
C THR A 3 7.77 -2.90 -12.84
N GLN A 4 6.93 -2.20 -12.11
CA GLN A 4 6.64 -0.78 -12.33
C GLN A 4 7.40 0.06 -11.32
N SER A 5 7.97 1.17 -11.77
CA SER A 5 8.61 2.15 -10.89
C SER A 5 7.65 3.29 -10.53
N CYS A 6 7.78 3.80 -9.31
CA CYS A 6 7.02 4.93 -8.83
C CYS A 6 7.88 5.80 -7.91
N VAL A 7 7.72 7.13 -8.01
CA VAL A 7 8.25 8.09 -7.04
C VAL A 7 7.04 8.67 -6.31
N LEU A 8 6.95 8.42 -5.00
CA LEU A 8 5.86 8.93 -4.17
C LEU A 8 6.09 10.42 -3.89
N THR A 9 5.63 11.26 -4.82
CA THR A 9 5.68 12.73 -4.73
C THR A 9 4.33 13.31 -5.11
N HIS A 10 4.13 14.60 -4.85
CA HIS A 10 2.91 15.29 -5.27
C HIS A 10 2.72 15.17 -6.79
N VAL A 11 1.49 14.90 -7.23
CA VAL A 11 1.15 14.56 -8.61
C VAL A 11 1.65 15.59 -9.65
N THR A 12 1.71 16.86 -9.27
CA THR A 12 2.24 17.94 -10.13
C THR A 12 3.71 17.76 -10.49
N ASN A 13 4.51 17.20 -9.57
CA ASN A 13 5.92 16.92 -9.84
C ASN A 13 6.05 15.77 -10.85
N THR A 14 5.15 14.80 -10.78
CA THR A 14 5.07 13.70 -11.76
C THR A 14 4.68 14.24 -13.14
N ILE A 15 3.66 15.11 -13.24
CA ILE A 15 3.30 15.78 -14.51
C ILE A 15 4.52 16.53 -15.07
N ALA A 16 5.17 17.36 -14.26
CA ALA A 16 6.35 18.12 -14.69
C ALA A 16 7.53 17.21 -15.11
N ALA A 17 7.65 16.01 -14.53
CA ALA A 17 8.64 15.02 -14.96
C ALA A 17 8.28 14.42 -16.32
N ILE A 18 7.01 14.07 -16.55
CA ILE A 18 6.49 13.57 -17.82
C ILE A 18 6.71 14.60 -18.94
N GLU A 19 6.43 15.89 -18.68
CA GLU A 19 6.67 16.99 -19.62
C GLU A 19 8.15 17.11 -20.03
N LYS A 20 9.07 16.75 -19.13
CA LYS A 20 10.52 16.69 -19.37
C LYS A 20 10.98 15.38 -20.03
N GLY A 21 10.05 14.49 -20.38
CA GLY A 21 10.33 13.21 -21.02
C GLY A 21 10.77 12.11 -20.05
N ALA A 22 10.53 12.24 -18.74
CA ALA A 22 10.87 11.20 -17.78
C ALA A 22 9.99 9.95 -17.98
N PRO A 23 10.56 8.74 -17.87
CA PRO A 23 9.79 7.50 -17.97
C PRO A 23 9.06 7.22 -16.65
N VAL A 24 7.78 7.57 -16.58
CA VAL A 24 6.92 7.29 -15.41
C VAL A 24 6.09 6.03 -15.68
N ASP A 25 6.15 5.04 -14.80
CA ASP A 25 5.30 3.83 -14.91
C ASP A 25 4.01 3.98 -14.09
N LEU A 26 4.11 4.45 -12.83
CA LEU A 26 2.95 4.74 -11.98
C LEU A 26 2.95 6.20 -11.49
N VAL A 27 1.75 6.78 -11.42
CA VAL A 27 1.52 8.12 -10.87
C VAL A 27 0.95 8.01 -9.47
N PHE A 28 1.73 8.43 -8.48
CA PHE A 28 1.32 8.47 -7.08
C PHE A 28 0.54 9.74 -6.73
N GLN A 29 -0.47 9.62 -5.86
CA GLN A 29 -1.05 10.74 -5.13
C GLN A 29 -1.83 10.27 -3.87
N SER A 30 -1.69 10.96 -2.75
CA SER A 30 -2.60 10.79 -1.61
C SER A 30 -3.95 11.47 -1.90
N ILE A 31 -5.06 10.78 -1.61
CA ILE A 31 -6.43 11.27 -1.85
C ILE A 31 -7.30 11.13 -0.59
N ALA A 32 -8.39 11.88 -0.53
CA ALA A 32 -9.36 11.85 0.56
C ALA A 32 -10.82 11.81 0.06
N GLY A 33 -11.75 11.53 0.99
CA GLY A 33 -13.18 11.36 0.69
C GLY A 33 -14.01 12.63 0.50
N THR A 34 -13.43 13.81 0.74
CA THR A 34 -14.11 15.10 0.61
C THR A 34 -13.31 16.06 -0.25
N GLU A 35 -14.01 16.99 -0.91
CA GLU A 35 -13.36 17.99 -1.76
C GLU A 35 -12.42 18.90 -0.94
N GLN A 36 -12.86 19.33 0.24
CA GLN A 36 -12.05 20.17 1.12
C GLN A 36 -10.79 19.44 1.61
N ALA A 37 -10.86 18.15 1.93
CA ALA A 37 -9.67 17.37 2.30
C ALA A 37 -8.70 17.24 1.12
N ASN A 38 -9.19 16.93 -0.09
CA ASN A 38 -8.37 16.89 -1.30
C ASN A 38 -7.72 18.25 -1.61
N ALA A 39 -8.45 19.35 -1.42
CA ALA A 39 -7.92 20.70 -1.58
C ALA A 39 -6.79 21.00 -0.57
N SER A 40 -6.88 20.48 0.65
CA SER A 40 -5.81 20.60 1.66
C SER A 40 -4.52 19.86 1.25
N PHE A 41 -4.64 18.82 0.42
CA PHE A 41 -3.50 18.13 -0.18
C PHE A 41 -2.98 18.83 -1.45
N GLY A 42 -3.61 19.92 -1.88
CA GLY A 42 -3.25 20.63 -3.12
C GLY A 42 -3.76 19.99 -4.40
N ILE A 43 -4.78 19.12 -4.31
CA ILE A 43 -5.31 18.39 -5.47
C ILE A 43 -6.80 18.63 -5.73
N SER A 44 -7.20 18.34 -6.96
CA SER A 44 -8.61 18.30 -7.39
C SER A 44 -8.82 17.11 -8.33
N LEU A 45 -10.09 16.73 -8.56
CA LEU A 45 -10.39 15.67 -9.53
C LEU A 45 -9.97 16.04 -10.96
N ALA A 46 -9.92 17.33 -11.29
CA ALA A 46 -9.43 17.79 -12.59
C ALA A 46 -7.93 17.55 -12.73
N LEU A 47 -7.15 17.88 -11.70
CA LEU A 47 -5.69 17.64 -11.68
C LEU A 47 -5.36 16.14 -11.73
N LEU A 48 -6.12 15.30 -11.01
CA LEU A 48 -5.96 13.85 -11.11
C LEU A 48 -6.26 13.32 -12.52
N GLY A 49 -7.24 13.92 -13.21
CA GLY A 49 -7.54 13.60 -14.61
C GLY A 49 -6.42 14.01 -15.56
N GLU A 50 -5.85 15.20 -15.38
CA GLU A 50 -4.68 15.66 -16.15
C GLU A 50 -3.49 14.70 -15.99
N ALA A 51 -3.18 14.30 -14.75
CA ALA A 51 -2.10 13.38 -14.45
C ALA A 51 -2.32 11.99 -15.09
N TYR A 52 -3.56 11.51 -15.04
CA TYR A 52 -3.95 10.25 -15.65
C TYR A 52 -3.71 10.26 -17.17
N GLU A 53 -4.20 11.29 -17.86
CA GLU A 53 -4.01 11.46 -19.31
C GLU A 53 -2.52 11.66 -19.68
N ALA A 54 -1.78 12.44 -18.88
CA ALA A 54 -0.35 12.64 -19.09
C ALA A 54 0.42 11.31 -19.04
N ALA A 55 0.12 10.45 -18.06
CA ALA A 55 0.75 9.14 -17.96
C ALA A 55 0.29 8.16 -19.06
N LEU A 56 -0.99 8.18 -19.44
CA LEU A 56 -1.48 7.39 -20.59
C LEU A 56 -0.76 7.77 -21.89
N SER A 57 -0.44 9.07 -22.06
CA SER A 57 0.25 9.57 -23.26
C SER A 57 1.62 8.92 -23.49
N LEU A 58 2.27 8.45 -22.42
CA LEU A 58 3.56 7.76 -22.48
C LEU A 58 3.46 6.35 -23.09
N LYS A 59 2.28 5.72 -23.11
CA LYS A 59 2.02 4.38 -23.68
C LYS A 59 3.00 3.31 -23.19
N ARG A 60 3.25 3.30 -21.87
CA ARG A 60 4.23 2.39 -21.23
C ARG A 60 3.63 1.07 -20.72
N GLY A 61 2.30 0.94 -20.71
CA GLY A 61 1.61 -0.28 -20.30
C GLY A 61 1.84 -1.44 -21.29
N THR A 62 2.45 -2.54 -20.84
CA THR A 62 2.70 -3.73 -21.67
C THR A 62 1.64 -4.83 -21.50
N VAL A 63 0.95 -4.86 -20.35
CA VAL A 63 -0.11 -5.82 -20.01
C VAL A 63 -1.48 -5.12 -19.89
N GLY A 64 -1.48 -3.84 -19.52
CA GLY A 64 -2.67 -3.00 -19.43
C GLY A 64 -2.30 -1.57 -19.06
N ASP A 65 -3.32 -0.72 -18.93
CA ASP A 65 -3.16 0.74 -18.82
C ASP A 65 -3.60 1.31 -17.47
N ASN A 66 -3.71 0.46 -16.44
CA ASN A 66 -3.93 0.90 -15.07
C ASN A 66 -2.60 1.42 -14.52
N LEU A 67 -2.53 2.69 -14.18
CA LEU A 67 -1.26 3.38 -13.88
C LEU A 67 -1.31 4.34 -12.68
N MET A 68 -2.49 4.55 -12.08
CA MET A 68 -2.59 5.38 -10.88
C MET A 68 -2.26 4.54 -9.64
N TYR A 69 -1.51 5.14 -8.72
CA TYR A 69 -1.28 4.64 -7.38
C TYR A 69 -1.83 5.66 -6.39
N PHE A 70 -2.86 5.29 -5.63
CA PHE A 70 -3.42 6.15 -4.60
C PHE A 70 -3.10 5.66 -3.20
N GLU A 71 -2.83 6.60 -2.30
CA GLU A 71 -2.85 6.36 -0.86
C GLU A 71 -4.03 7.05 -0.22
N THR A 72 -4.61 6.35 0.75
CA THR A 72 -5.80 6.72 1.53
C THR A 72 -5.51 6.45 3.01
N GLY A 73 -6.45 6.77 3.90
CA GLY A 73 -6.24 6.54 5.31
C GLY A 73 -7.30 7.23 6.15
N GLN A 74 -7.86 6.45 7.08
CA GLN A 74 -8.76 6.97 8.10
C GLN A 74 -8.10 8.09 8.90
N GLY A 75 -8.87 9.14 9.15
CA GLY A 75 -8.43 10.32 9.89
C GLY A 75 -8.05 11.50 9.00
N SER A 76 -7.67 11.27 7.73
CA SER A 76 -7.29 12.32 6.78
C SER A 76 -8.29 13.48 6.68
N ALA A 77 -9.57 13.19 6.53
CA ALA A 77 -10.63 14.20 6.46
C ALA A 77 -10.85 14.91 7.81
N LEU A 78 -10.64 14.22 8.93
CA LEU A 78 -10.74 14.82 10.27
C LEU A 78 -9.55 15.76 10.53
N SER A 79 -8.32 15.34 10.20
CA SER A 79 -7.11 16.17 10.30
C SER A 79 -7.23 17.47 9.51
N ALA A 80 -7.87 17.41 8.34
CA ALA A 80 -8.11 18.58 7.49
C ALA A 80 -9.32 19.43 7.93
N ASN A 81 -10.00 19.08 9.03
CA ASN A 81 -11.27 19.67 9.47
C ASN A 81 -12.32 19.72 8.33
N ALA A 82 -12.36 18.65 7.55
CA ALA A 82 -13.06 18.54 6.28
C ALA A 82 -13.99 17.32 6.22
N HIS A 83 -14.31 16.73 7.39
CA HIS A 83 -15.16 15.54 7.51
C HIS A 83 -16.65 15.87 7.59
N HIS A 84 -17.03 17.14 7.84
CA HIS A 84 -18.42 17.61 7.86
C HIS A 84 -19.35 16.80 8.79
N GLY A 85 -18.84 16.36 9.94
CA GLY A 85 -19.59 15.54 10.90
C GLY A 85 -19.75 14.07 10.50
N VAL A 86 -19.14 13.64 9.40
CA VAL A 86 -19.11 12.24 8.95
C VAL A 86 -17.97 11.49 9.66
N ASP A 87 -18.18 10.21 9.93
CA ASP A 87 -17.19 9.34 10.56
C ASP A 87 -16.00 9.01 9.61
N GLN A 88 -14.92 8.51 10.20
CA GLN A 88 -13.67 8.22 9.47
C GLN A 88 -13.85 7.15 8.39
N GLN A 89 -14.57 6.05 8.69
CA GLN A 89 -14.79 4.96 7.74
C GLN A 89 -15.59 5.44 6.53
N THR A 90 -16.67 6.19 6.74
CA THR A 90 -17.48 6.71 5.62
C THR A 90 -16.66 7.66 4.73
N CYS A 91 -15.80 8.51 5.31
CA CYS A 91 -14.89 9.35 4.53
C CYS A 91 -13.87 8.53 3.75
N GLU A 92 -13.32 7.49 4.36
CA GLU A 92 -12.34 6.61 3.76
C GLU A 92 -12.93 5.84 2.56
N VAL A 93 -14.15 5.29 2.72
CA VAL A 93 -14.89 4.63 1.63
C VAL A 93 -15.17 5.58 0.45
N ARG A 94 -15.38 6.87 0.71
CA ARG A 94 -15.52 7.88 -0.36
C ARG A 94 -14.21 8.13 -1.10
N ALA A 95 -13.05 8.01 -0.45
CA ALA A 95 -11.75 8.11 -1.11
C ALA A 95 -11.58 6.98 -2.14
N TYR A 96 -12.06 5.77 -1.85
CA TYR A 96 -12.04 4.66 -2.81
C TYR A 96 -12.90 4.94 -4.04
N ALA A 97 -14.02 5.65 -3.88
CA ALA A 97 -14.84 6.09 -5.00
C ALA A 97 -14.11 7.11 -5.90
N VAL A 98 -13.30 7.99 -5.30
CA VAL A 98 -12.39 8.88 -6.04
C VAL A 98 -11.37 8.06 -6.81
N ALA A 99 -10.68 7.12 -6.15
CA ALA A 99 -9.69 6.25 -6.77
C ALA A 99 -10.27 5.50 -7.98
N ARG A 100 -11.43 4.85 -7.81
CA ARG A 100 -12.10 4.04 -8.83
C ARG A 100 -12.30 4.77 -10.16
N LYS A 101 -12.52 6.09 -10.13
CA LYS A 101 -12.70 6.92 -11.33
C LYS A 101 -11.49 6.89 -12.27
N PHE A 102 -10.28 6.72 -11.73
CA PHE A 102 -9.02 6.83 -12.47
C PHE A 102 -8.32 5.49 -12.70
N ARG A 103 -9.06 4.37 -12.64
CA ARG A 103 -8.59 3.02 -12.98
C ARG A 103 -7.20 2.69 -12.39
N PRO A 104 -7.08 2.71 -11.05
CA PRO A 104 -5.80 2.57 -10.39
C PRO A 104 -5.20 1.19 -10.60
N PHE A 105 -3.87 1.14 -10.61
CA PHE A 105 -3.10 -0.09 -10.50
C PHE A 105 -3.04 -0.57 -9.04
N LEU A 106 -2.98 0.38 -8.10
CA LEU A 106 -2.85 0.14 -6.67
C LEU A 106 -3.59 1.22 -5.89
N VAL A 107 -4.30 0.82 -4.83
CA VAL A 107 -4.83 1.72 -3.81
C VAL A 107 -4.43 1.15 -2.46
N ASN A 108 -3.66 1.88 -1.66
CA ASN A 108 -3.34 1.46 -0.29
C ASN A 108 -4.04 2.37 0.71
N THR A 109 -4.73 1.78 1.68
CA THR A 109 -4.95 2.48 2.96
C THR A 109 -3.64 2.47 3.74
N VAL A 110 -3.29 3.58 4.39
CA VAL A 110 -2.17 3.67 5.31
C VAL A 110 -2.73 3.72 6.73
N VAL A 111 -2.84 2.55 7.36
CA VAL A 111 -3.50 2.41 8.66
C VAL A 111 -2.50 2.64 9.80
N GLY A 112 -2.90 3.43 10.81
CA GLY A 112 -2.08 3.72 11.99
C GLY A 112 -0.96 4.76 11.79
N PHE A 113 -0.93 5.44 10.63
CA PHE A 113 0.13 6.39 10.29
C PHE A 113 0.03 7.73 11.01
N ILE A 114 -1.20 8.23 11.22
CA ILE A 114 -1.40 9.61 11.66
C ILE A 114 -1.13 9.75 13.16
N GLY A 115 -1.78 8.95 14.01
CA GLY A 115 -1.59 9.01 15.45
C GLY A 115 -2.73 8.40 16.29
N PRO A 116 -2.53 8.27 17.61
CA PRO A 116 -3.49 7.68 18.54
C PRO A 116 -4.81 8.45 18.68
N GLU A 117 -4.82 9.73 18.28
CA GLU A 117 -6.02 10.56 18.26
C GLU A 117 -7.04 10.14 17.19
N TYR A 118 -6.62 9.31 16.22
CA TYR A 118 -7.49 8.73 15.18
C TYR A 118 -7.72 7.25 15.40
N LEU A 119 -6.65 6.50 15.69
CA LEU A 119 -6.63 5.06 15.98
C LEU A 119 -5.69 4.81 17.16
N TYR A 120 -6.25 4.61 18.34
CA TYR A 120 -5.52 4.65 19.62
C TYR A 120 -4.62 3.44 19.87
N ASP A 121 -5.16 2.23 19.66
CA ASP A 121 -4.52 0.97 20.00
C ASP A 121 -4.43 0.00 18.81
N GLY A 122 -3.68 -1.09 19.00
CA GLY A 122 -3.54 -2.16 18.01
C GLY A 122 -4.89 -2.74 17.55
N LYS A 123 -5.89 -2.80 18.42
CA LYS A 123 -7.25 -3.30 18.08
C LYS A 123 -7.95 -2.38 17.08
N GLN A 124 -7.87 -1.06 17.29
CA GLN A 124 -8.43 -0.07 16.35
C GLN A 124 -7.70 -0.10 15.01
N ILE A 125 -6.37 -0.24 15.01
CA ILE A 125 -5.58 -0.37 13.78
C ILE A 125 -5.96 -1.64 13.01
N ILE A 126 -6.02 -2.80 13.68
CA ILE A 126 -6.43 -4.06 13.06
C ILE A 126 -7.84 -3.95 12.49
N ARG A 127 -8.78 -3.36 13.26
CA ARG A 127 -10.16 -3.18 12.82
C ARG A 127 -10.24 -2.31 11.57
N ALA A 128 -9.61 -1.13 11.59
CA ALA A 128 -9.61 -0.20 10.46
C ALA A 128 -9.00 -0.82 9.20
N GLY A 129 -7.87 -1.52 9.31
CA GLY A 129 -7.23 -2.18 8.17
C GLY A 129 -8.12 -3.25 7.51
N LEU A 130 -8.89 -3.99 8.31
CA LEU A 130 -9.85 -4.97 7.80
C LEU A 130 -11.08 -4.32 7.14
N GLU A 131 -11.61 -3.24 7.73
CA GLU A 131 -12.72 -2.48 7.16
C GLU A 131 -12.35 -1.87 5.81
N ASP A 132 -11.18 -1.23 5.76
CA ASP A 132 -10.63 -0.56 4.58
C ASP A 132 -10.40 -1.56 3.43
N HIS A 133 -9.75 -2.69 3.72
CA HIS A 133 -9.52 -3.73 2.71
C HIS A 133 -10.85 -4.29 2.19
N PHE A 134 -11.79 -4.62 3.08
CA PHE A 134 -13.12 -5.13 2.70
C PHE A 134 -13.88 -4.13 1.82
N CYS A 135 -13.98 -2.88 2.25
CA CYS A 135 -14.71 -1.84 1.52
C CYS A 135 -14.05 -1.50 0.18
N GLY A 136 -12.72 -1.42 0.12
CA GLY A 136 -11.99 -1.21 -1.13
C GLY A 136 -12.26 -2.33 -2.14
N LYS A 137 -12.19 -3.60 -1.70
CA LYS A 137 -12.54 -4.77 -2.53
C LYS A 137 -14.00 -4.73 -2.99
N LEU A 138 -14.93 -4.39 -2.09
CA LEU A 138 -16.35 -4.27 -2.41
C LEU A 138 -16.63 -3.19 -3.47
N LEU A 139 -15.88 -2.09 -3.43
CA LEU A 139 -15.93 -1.01 -4.42
C LEU A 139 -15.18 -1.31 -5.72
N GLY A 140 -14.44 -2.43 -5.76
CA GLY A 140 -13.74 -2.90 -6.94
C GLY A 140 -12.42 -2.18 -7.24
N VAL A 141 -11.77 -1.61 -6.22
CA VAL A 141 -10.39 -1.09 -6.37
C VAL A 141 -9.36 -2.17 -5.99
N PRO A 142 -8.15 -2.15 -6.59
CA PRO A 142 -7.05 -3.04 -6.22
C PRO A 142 -6.46 -2.61 -4.87
N MET A 143 -7.18 -2.97 -3.80
CA MET A 143 -6.93 -2.49 -2.44
C MET A 143 -5.82 -3.28 -1.75
N GLY A 144 -4.69 -2.65 -1.46
CA GLY A 144 -3.68 -3.11 -0.51
C GLY A 144 -3.77 -2.36 0.82
N CYS A 145 -2.81 -2.60 1.69
CA CYS A 145 -2.74 -1.96 3.00
C CYS A 145 -1.28 -1.77 3.44
N ASP A 146 -0.94 -0.52 3.72
CA ASP A 146 0.29 -0.14 4.41
C ASP A 146 0.01 -0.14 5.92
N ILE A 147 0.53 -1.17 6.59
CA ILE A 147 0.33 -1.47 8.00
C ILE A 147 1.41 -0.77 8.80
N CYS A 148 1.03 0.20 9.63
CA CYS A 148 1.95 0.94 10.47
C CYS A 148 1.32 1.35 11.80
N TYR A 149 2.17 1.85 12.69
CA TYR A 149 1.76 2.49 13.94
C TYR A 149 2.77 3.57 14.30
N THR A 150 2.32 4.56 15.05
CA THR A 150 3.22 5.56 15.65
C THR A 150 3.70 5.07 17.01
N ASN A 151 4.88 5.51 17.45
CA ASN A 151 5.42 5.16 18.77
C ASN A 151 4.57 5.65 19.95
N HIS A 152 3.54 6.46 19.70
CA HIS A 152 2.63 7.00 20.70
C HIS A 152 1.26 6.31 20.69
N ALA A 153 1.01 5.40 19.75
CA ALA A 153 -0.15 4.51 19.80
C ALA A 153 0.12 3.36 20.77
N GLU A 154 -0.95 2.87 21.41
CA GLU A 154 -0.91 1.62 22.20
C GLU A 154 -0.94 0.41 21.26
N ALA A 155 0.09 0.27 20.45
CA ALA A 155 0.26 -0.80 19.48
C ALA A 155 1.72 -1.23 19.39
N ASP A 156 1.94 -2.48 19.01
CA ASP A 156 3.28 -3.02 18.79
C ASP A 156 3.38 -3.83 17.49
N GLN A 157 4.53 -4.49 17.30
CA GLN A 157 4.80 -5.28 16.10
C GLN A 157 3.90 -6.52 15.99
N ASP A 158 3.45 -7.10 17.12
CA ASP A 158 2.59 -8.28 17.12
C ASP A 158 1.19 -7.92 16.59
N ASP A 159 0.71 -6.70 16.87
CA ASP A 159 -0.51 -6.17 16.26
C ASP A 159 -0.39 -6.05 14.74
N MET A 160 0.75 -5.54 14.25
CA MET A 160 1.01 -5.40 12.81
C MET A 160 1.08 -6.75 12.10
N ASP A 161 1.76 -7.73 12.73
CA ASP A 161 1.86 -9.09 12.21
C ASP A 161 0.51 -9.83 12.23
N THR A 162 -0.32 -9.53 13.23
CA THR A 162 -1.70 -10.02 13.29
C THR A 162 -2.52 -9.49 12.11
N LEU A 163 -2.50 -8.17 11.88
CA LEU A 163 -3.21 -7.58 10.74
C LEU A 163 -2.70 -8.13 9.41
N LEU A 164 -1.37 -8.21 9.24
CA LEU A 164 -0.75 -8.75 8.04
C LEU A 164 -1.22 -10.20 7.78
N THR A 165 -1.24 -11.04 8.82
CA THR A 165 -1.69 -12.44 8.70
C THR A 165 -3.17 -12.53 8.32
N LEU A 166 -4.01 -11.69 8.91
CA LEU A 166 -5.45 -11.66 8.64
C LEU A 166 -5.73 -11.23 7.19
N LEU A 167 -5.07 -10.17 6.72
CA LEU A 167 -5.19 -9.70 5.34
C LEU A 167 -4.60 -10.69 4.33
N GLY A 168 -3.44 -11.26 4.68
CA GLY A 168 -2.73 -12.27 3.90
C GLY A 168 -3.54 -13.56 3.67
N SER A 169 -4.42 -13.92 4.61
CA SER A 169 -5.28 -15.10 4.50
C SER A 169 -6.45 -14.92 3.53
N ASP A 170 -6.73 -13.69 3.07
CA ASP A 170 -7.79 -13.43 2.10
C ASP A 170 -7.39 -13.91 0.70
N ARG A 171 -8.00 -15.00 0.26
CA ARG A 171 -7.73 -15.62 -1.06
C ARG A 171 -8.25 -14.81 -2.25
N HIS A 172 -8.96 -13.70 -2.05
CA HIS A 172 -9.35 -12.77 -3.13
C HIS A 172 -8.25 -11.76 -3.51
N GLN A 173 -7.00 -12.03 -3.14
CA GLN A 173 -5.79 -11.31 -3.60
C GLN A 173 -5.41 -11.57 -5.07
N LEU A 174 -6.29 -12.17 -5.89
CA LEU A 174 -6.01 -12.61 -7.27
C LEU A 174 -5.64 -11.51 -8.29
N HIS A 175 -5.49 -10.24 -7.88
CA HIS A 175 -4.89 -9.24 -8.75
C HIS A 175 -3.37 -9.15 -8.46
N PRO A 176 -2.49 -9.45 -9.45
CA PRO A 176 -1.05 -9.56 -9.24
C PRO A 176 -0.35 -8.29 -8.73
N SER A 177 -1.05 -7.15 -8.65
CA SER A 177 -0.48 -5.87 -8.22
C SER A 177 -0.70 -5.52 -6.74
N LEU A 178 -1.38 -6.36 -5.96
CA LEU A 178 -1.59 -6.08 -4.54
C LEU A 178 -0.29 -6.22 -3.75
N GLU A 179 0.08 -5.18 -3.01
CA GLU A 179 1.23 -5.16 -2.11
C GLU A 179 0.74 -4.87 -0.68
N PHE A 180 1.08 -5.75 0.26
CA PHE A 180 0.95 -5.48 1.70
C PHE A 180 2.29 -5.02 2.21
N ARG A 181 2.37 -3.79 2.69
CA ARG A 181 3.61 -3.24 3.24
C ARG A 181 3.47 -3.08 4.73
N VAL A 182 4.30 -3.78 5.50
CA VAL A 182 4.48 -3.45 6.92
C VAL A 182 5.57 -2.40 7.01
N GLY A 183 5.18 -1.16 7.32
CA GLY A 183 6.07 -0.01 7.35
C GLY A 183 6.08 0.66 8.72
N GLY A 184 7.10 0.43 9.55
CA GLY A 184 7.36 1.31 10.68
C GLY A 184 8.14 2.55 10.19
N PHE A 185 7.59 3.76 10.36
CA PHE A 185 8.35 5.01 10.15
C PHE A 185 9.56 5.11 11.11
N PHE A 186 9.57 4.26 12.15
CA PHE A 186 10.76 3.80 12.85
C PHE A 186 10.78 2.27 12.87
N ARG A 187 11.42 1.63 11.89
CA ARG A 187 11.81 0.22 12.04
C ARG A 187 12.86 0.13 13.14
N VAL A 188 12.45 -0.17 14.37
CA VAL A 188 13.38 -0.70 15.38
C VAL A 188 13.90 -2.02 14.84
N LYS A 189 15.23 -2.20 14.86
CA LYS A 189 15.96 -3.36 14.35
C LYS A 189 15.22 -4.69 14.64
N GLY A 190 14.64 -5.30 13.62
CA GLY A 190 14.00 -6.61 13.70
C GLY A 190 13.95 -7.25 12.30
N GLY A 191 14.32 -8.53 12.21
CA GLY A 191 14.23 -9.33 10.98
C GLY A 191 12.78 -9.52 10.50
N ARG A 192 12.57 -10.22 9.37
CA ARG A 192 11.21 -10.50 8.87
C ARG A 192 10.41 -11.30 9.90
N SER A 193 9.18 -10.88 10.17
CA SER A 193 8.29 -11.65 11.04
C SER A 193 7.93 -13.00 10.42
N PRO A 194 7.50 -13.99 11.22
CA PRO A 194 6.98 -15.25 10.71
C PRO A 194 5.81 -15.08 9.74
N ALA A 195 4.91 -14.13 10.02
CA ALA A 195 3.79 -13.79 9.13
C ALA A 195 4.27 -13.35 7.75
N GLN A 196 5.24 -12.44 7.72
CA GLN A 196 5.83 -11.92 6.49
C GLN A 196 6.56 -13.02 5.70
N ARG A 197 7.23 -13.95 6.40
CA ARG A 197 7.86 -15.12 5.75
C ARG A 197 6.87 -16.10 5.13
N THR A 198 5.70 -16.28 5.75
CA THR A 198 4.64 -17.15 5.23
C THR A 198 3.98 -16.54 3.99
N LEU A 199 3.69 -15.24 4.00
CA LEU A 199 3.11 -14.54 2.85
C LEU A 199 4.09 -14.39 1.69
N ASP A 200 5.37 -14.13 1.97
CA ASP A 200 6.43 -14.13 0.96
C ASP A 200 6.57 -15.49 0.24
N ALA A 201 6.06 -16.59 0.82
CA ALA A 201 6.03 -17.92 0.19
C ALA A 201 4.84 -18.11 -0.77
N GLU A 202 3.78 -17.32 -0.65
CA GLU A 202 2.71 -17.22 -1.65
C GLU A 202 3.20 -16.30 -2.78
N LYS A 203 3.49 -16.88 -3.95
CA LYS A 203 4.37 -16.28 -4.97
C LYS A 203 3.89 -14.92 -5.54
N SER A 204 4.88 -14.13 -5.96
CA SER A 204 4.78 -12.92 -6.80
C SER A 204 4.25 -13.17 -8.22
N THR A 205 3.86 -12.10 -8.92
CA THR A 205 3.35 -12.08 -10.31
C THR A 205 3.98 -13.12 -11.25
N SER A 206 3.14 -13.72 -12.11
CA SER A 206 3.53 -14.78 -13.06
C SER A 206 4.73 -14.42 -13.95
N THR A 207 4.99 -13.13 -14.16
CA THR A 207 6.12 -12.60 -14.94
C THR A 207 7.45 -12.70 -14.21
N LEU A 208 7.47 -12.57 -12.88
CA LEU A 208 8.67 -12.74 -12.06
C LEU A 208 9.06 -14.21 -11.91
N GLU A 209 8.08 -15.13 -11.88
CA GLU A 209 8.34 -16.57 -11.84
C GLU A 209 9.15 -17.07 -13.05
N GLY A 210 8.89 -16.52 -14.25
CA GLY A 210 9.63 -16.87 -15.48
C GLY A 210 11.10 -16.43 -15.50
N SER A 211 11.52 -15.55 -14.57
CA SER A 211 12.89 -15.03 -14.50
C SER A 211 13.87 -15.92 -13.74
N GLY A 212 13.40 -17.03 -13.16
CA GLY A 212 14.23 -17.95 -12.34
C GLY A 212 14.65 -17.38 -10.98
N GLN A 213 14.19 -16.18 -10.62
CA GLN A 213 14.46 -15.54 -9.32
C GLN A 213 13.53 -16.03 -8.19
N ALA A 214 12.45 -16.76 -8.52
CA ALA A 214 11.54 -17.38 -7.56
C ALA A 214 11.66 -18.91 -7.62
N LYS A 215 11.97 -19.56 -6.48
CA LYS A 215 12.06 -21.04 -6.37
C LYS A 215 10.71 -21.63 -5.96
N PRO A 216 10.35 -22.85 -6.43
CA PRO A 216 9.09 -23.49 -6.05
C PRO A 216 9.04 -23.87 -4.56
N CYS A 217 7.80 -23.94 -4.06
CA CYS A 217 7.31 -24.01 -2.67
C CYS A 217 7.91 -25.09 -1.71
N ALA A 218 8.94 -25.84 -2.11
CA ALA A 218 9.45 -26.98 -1.34
C ALA A 218 10.78 -26.71 -0.60
N ALA A 219 11.33 -25.49 -0.64
CA ALA A 219 12.58 -25.16 0.02
C ALA A 219 12.38 -24.03 1.03
N TRP A 220 12.67 -24.29 2.30
CA TRP A 220 12.94 -23.25 3.29
C TRP A 220 13.93 -22.23 2.69
N PRO A 221 13.74 -20.91 2.91
CA PRO A 221 14.68 -19.93 2.41
C PRO A 221 16.08 -20.24 2.98
N GLN A 222 17.03 -20.57 2.10
CA GLN A 222 18.44 -20.57 2.49
C GLN A 222 18.80 -19.13 2.87
N SER A 223 19.48 -18.99 4.00
CA SER A 223 19.87 -17.70 4.60
C SER A 223 20.42 -16.73 3.56
N PRO A 224 19.77 -15.57 3.33
CA PRO A 224 20.27 -14.58 2.41
C PRO A 224 21.18 -13.62 3.19
N SER A 225 22.40 -14.04 3.48
CA SER A 225 23.45 -13.13 3.96
C SER A 225 24.80 -13.83 3.96
N GLY A 226 25.79 -13.25 3.26
CA GLY A 226 27.20 -13.56 3.46
C GLY A 226 27.70 -13.12 4.83
N GLY A 227 27.23 -13.80 5.88
CA GLY A 227 27.79 -13.75 7.24
C GLY A 227 28.39 -15.11 7.55
N GLU A 228 29.58 -15.10 8.11
CA GLU A 228 30.41 -16.27 8.41
C GLU A 228 29.65 -17.36 9.18
N ASP A 229 29.98 -18.61 8.84
CA ASP A 229 29.47 -19.84 9.45
C ASP A 229 29.52 -19.80 10.98
N PHE A 230 28.36 -19.85 11.64
CA PHE A 230 28.30 -20.27 13.04
C PHE A 230 28.32 -21.81 13.09
N PRO A 231 29.27 -22.43 13.83
CA PRO A 231 29.40 -23.87 13.86
C PRO A 231 28.18 -24.50 14.54
N ALA A 232 27.62 -25.52 13.87
CA ALA A 232 26.53 -26.33 14.38
C ALA A 232 26.88 -26.92 15.75
N LEU A 233 26.07 -26.61 16.76
CA LEU A 233 26.07 -27.35 18.02
C LEU A 233 25.71 -28.81 17.70
N GLY A 234 26.69 -29.69 17.92
CA GLY A 234 26.55 -31.13 17.76
C GLY A 234 25.43 -31.69 18.61
N ARG A 235 24.74 -32.69 18.06
CA ARG A 235 23.81 -33.55 18.79
C ARG A 235 24.55 -34.27 19.91
N GLY A 236 24.09 -34.08 21.14
CA GLY A 236 24.29 -34.99 22.27
C GLY A 236 22.98 -35.72 22.54
#